data_AF-A0A530MG89-F1
#
_entry.id   AF-A0A530MG89-F1
#
_cell.length_a   1.000
_cell.length_b   1.000
_cell.length_c   1.000
_cell.angle_alpha   90.00
_cell.angle_beta   90.00
_cell.angle_gamma   90.00
#
_symmetry.space_group_name_H-M   'P 1'
#
loop_
_entity.id
_entity.type
_entity.pdbx_description
1 polymer ?
#
loop_
_entity_poly.entity_id
_entity_poly.type
_entity_poly.pdbx_seq_one_letter_code
_entity_poly.pdbx_strand_id
1 'polypeptide(L)' 'YRDDPERLIALADLCLLCSMREGLPRVVMQYLAGGKPCVACDLPGLREVLRPGINGVITPADDLAAMADAIAALLE' A
#
# COMPACT_ATOMS: atom_id res chain seq x y z
N TYR A 1 -2.87 -1.91 -20.48
CA TYR A 1 -1.53 -2.29 -19.98
C TYR A 1 -0.59 -1.16 -20.29
N ARG A 2 0.25 -0.75 -19.32
CA ARG A 2 1.26 0.30 -19.49
C ARG A 2 2.62 -0.25 -19.14
N ASP A 3 3.63 0.21 -19.85
CA ASP A 3 5.04 -0.20 -19.73
C ASP A 3 5.89 0.79 -18.90
N ASP A 4 5.29 1.88 -18.41
CA ASP A 4 5.93 2.95 -17.63
C ASP A 4 5.33 3.16 -16.21
N PRO A 5 5.14 2.10 -15.39
CA PRO A 5 4.47 2.21 -14.09
C PRO A 5 5.17 3.17 -13.12
N GLU A 6 6.50 3.29 -13.18
CA GLU A 6 7.29 4.19 -12.34
C GLU A 6 6.90 5.66 -12.53
N ARG A 7 6.49 6.06 -13.74
CA ARG A 7 6.04 7.42 -14.02
C ARG A 7 4.69 7.72 -13.37
N LEU A 8 3.80 6.73 -13.30
CA LEU A 8 2.54 6.86 -12.58
C LEU A 8 2.75 6.86 -11.07
N ILE A 9 3.61 5.97 -10.57
CA ILE A 9 3.95 5.89 -9.14
C ILE A 9 4.55 7.21 -8.66
N ALA A 10 5.44 7.84 -9.44
CA ALA A 10 6.03 9.12 -9.08
C ALA A 10 5.00 10.24 -8.84
N LEU A 11 3.87 10.20 -9.56
CA LEU A 11 2.77 11.15 -9.47
C LEU A 11 1.76 10.84 -8.35
N ALA A 12 1.78 9.64 -7.79
CA ALA A 12 0.88 9.23 -6.72
C ALA A 12 1.40 9.65 -5.35
N ASP A 13 0.50 9.88 -4.40
CA ASP A 13 0.87 10.12 -3.00
C ASP A 13 1.10 8.81 -2.24
N LEU A 14 0.23 7.81 -2.46
CA LEU A 14 0.30 6.50 -1.79
C LEU A 14 -0.29 5.38 -2.66
N CYS A 15 -0.05 4.13 -2.26
CA CYS A 15 -0.70 2.94 -2.80
C CYS A 15 -1.84 2.48 -1.88
N LEU A 16 -2.98 2.11 -2.45
CA LEU A 16 -4.03 1.36 -1.75
C LEU A 16 -4.13 -0.04 -2.33
N LEU A 17 -3.98 -1.08 -1.49
CA LEU A 17 -4.14 -2.46 -1.91
C LEU A 17 -5.22 -3.18 -1.10
N CYS A 18 -6.41 -3.27 -1.68
CA CYS A 18 -7.58 -3.93 -1.06
C CYS A 18 -7.69 -5.43 -1.37
N SER A 19 -6.61 -6.08 -1.82
CA SER A 19 -6.62 -7.49 -2.21
C SER A 19 -6.80 -8.40 -1.00
N MET A 20 -7.63 -9.45 -1.15
CA MET A 20 -7.90 -10.42 -0.09
C MET A 20 -6.98 -11.65 -0.12
N ARG A 21 -6.34 -11.92 -1.27
CA ARG A 21 -5.54 -13.12 -1.51
C ARG A 21 -4.44 -12.86 -2.52
N GLU A 22 -3.22 -12.66 -2.02
CA GLU A 22 -1.99 -12.62 -2.81
C GLU A 22 -0.83 -13.22 -2.00
N GLY A 23 0.28 -13.54 -2.67
CA GLY A 23 1.53 -13.90 -1.99
C GLY A 23 2.24 -12.64 -1.48
N LEU A 24 3.10 -12.07 -2.34
CA LEU A 24 3.67 -10.74 -2.17
C LEU A 24 3.31 -9.88 -3.37
N PRO A 25 2.36 -8.94 -3.23
CA PRO A 25 1.92 -8.05 -4.31
C PRO A 25 3.09 -7.24 -4.88
N ARG A 26 3.41 -7.47 -6.16
CA ARG A 26 4.50 -6.75 -6.84
C ARG A 26 4.28 -5.24 -6.84
N VAL A 27 3.03 -4.79 -6.95
CA VAL A 27 2.69 -3.37 -6.98
C VAL A 27 3.10 -2.66 -5.70
N VAL A 28 2.94 -3.28 -4.53
CA VAL A 28 3.40 -2.70 -3.25
C VAL A 28 4.92 -2.50 -3.28
N MET A 29 5.68 -3.48 -3.75
CA MET A 29 7.14 -3.35 -3.86
C MET A 29 7.55 -2.21 -4.80
N GLN A 30 6.81 -1.99 -5.89
CA GLN A 30 7.08 -0.90 -6.83
C GLN A 30 6.82 0.47 -6.19
N TYR A 31 5.72 0.63 -5.45
CA TYR A 31 5.43 1.87 -4.72
C TYR A 31 6.46 2.15 -3.62
N LEU A 32 6.82 1.13 -2.84
CA LEU A 32 7.88 1.25 -1.82
C LEU A 32 9.22 1.64 -2.44
N ALA A 33 9.59 1.05 -3.59
CA ALA A 33 10.81 1.42 -4.32
C ALA A 33 10.74 2.86 -4.87
N GLY A 34 9.55 3.34 -5.20
CA GLY A 34 9.28 4.74 -5.58
C GLY A 34 9.18 5.71 -4.40
N GLY A 35 9.43 5.25 -3.16
CA GLY A 35 9.35 6.06 -1.96
C GLY A 35 7.92 6.45 -1.57
N LYS A 36 6.91 5.71 -2.05
CA LYS A 36 5.51 5.97 -1.77
C LYS A 36 5.00 5.01 -0.68
N PRO A 37 4.32 5.51 0.37
CA PRO A 37 3.75 4.64 1.38
C PRO A 37 2.59 3.82 0.82
N CYS A 38 2.29 2.71 1.48
CA CYS A 38 1.21 1.81 1.09
C CYS A 38 0.25 1.58 2.26
N VAL A 39 -1.06 1.64 1.99
CA VAL A 39 -2.11 1.11 2.89
C VAL A 39 -2.64 -0.16 2.26
N ALA A 40 -2.65 -1.26 3.00
CA ALA A 40 -3.04 -2.55 2.44
C ALA A 40 -3.83 -3.42 3.42
N CYS A 41 -4.70 -4.26 2.88
CA CYS A 41 -5.33 -5.34 3.64
C CYS A 41 -4.27 -6.30 4.20
N ASP A 42 -4.60 -6.92 5.32
CA ASP A 42 -3.74 -7.89 5.99
C ASP A 42 -3.50 -9.15 5.15
N LEU A 43 -2.34 -9.19 4.49
CA LEU A 43 -1.83 -10.31 3.72
C LEU A 43 -0.50 -10.80 4.31
N PRO A 44 -0.26 -12.13 4.37
CA PRO A 44 0.94 -12.68 5.00
C PRO A 44 2.25 -12.06 4.51
N GLY A 45 2.45 -11.94 3.19
CA GLY A 45 3.68 -11.37 2.63
C GLY A 45 3.86 -9.87 2.89
N LEU A 46 2.78 -9.14 3.16
CA LEU A 46 2.85 -7.70 3.42
C LEU A 46 3.33 -7.36 4.83
N ARG A 47 3.09 -8.26 5.80
CA ARG A 47 3.58 -8.10 7.19
C ARG A 47 5.11 -8.07 7.28
N GLU A 48 5.80 -8.62 6.30
CA GLU A 48 7.27 -8.65 6.25
C GLU A 48 7.87 -7.36 5.67
N VAL A 49 7.10 -6.58 4.90
CA VAL A 49 7.61 -5.43 4.13
C VAL A 49 7.02 -4.08 4.55
N LEU A 50 5.77 -4.07 5.03
CA LEU A 50 5.11 -2.87 5.54
C LEU A 50 5.39 -2.72 7.04
N ARG A 51 5.90 -1.54 7.40
CA ARG A 51 6.24 -1.15 8.76
C ARG A 51 5.48 0.14 9.11
N PRO A 52 4.51 0.07 10.05
CA PRO A 52 3.77 1.22 10.54
C PRO A 52 4.70 2.37 10.94
N GLY A 53 4.36 3.59 10.48
CA GLY A 53 5.14 4.81 10.73
C GLY A 53 6.44 4.94 9.93
N ILE A 54 6.77 3.97 9.07
CA ILE A 54 7.96 4.02 8.21
C ILE A 54 7.57 4.08 6.73
N ASN A 55 6.80 3.09 6.26
CA ASN A 55 6.55 2.94 4.81
C ASN A 55 5.14 2.44 4.47
N GLY A 56 4.26 2.30 5.46
CA GLY A 56 2.87 1.92 5.19
C GLY A 56 2.12 1.43 6.41
N VAL A 57 0.86 1.06 6.20
CA VAL A 57 -0.07 0.58 7.23
C VAL A 57 -0.78 -0.67 6.73
N ILE A 58 -0.97 -1.65 7.61
CA ILE A 58 -1.80 -2.83 7.35
C ILE A 58 -3.11 -2.67 8.12
N THR A 59 -4.23 -2.90 7.44
CA THR A 59 -5.57 -2.86 8.05
C THR A 59 -6.29 -4.19 7.90
N PRO A 60 -7.23 -4.52 8.80
CA PRO A 60 -8.16 -5.62 8.57
C PRO A 60 -8.94 -5.39 7.27
N ALA A 61 -9.21 -6.47 6.57
CA ALA A 61 -9.81 -6.38 5.23
C ALA A 61 -11.32 -6.10 5.26
N ASP A 62 -11.98 -6.38 6.38
CA ASP A 62 -13.39 -6.10 6.67
C ASP A 62 -13.60 -4.76 7.41
N ASP A 63 -12.52 -4.00 7.66
CA ASP A 63 -12.58 -2.72 8.36
C ASP A 63 -12.27 -1.56 7.40
N LEU A 64 -13.31 -1.11 6.70
CA LEU A 64 -13.23 0.02 5.79
C LEU A 64 -12.90 1.33 6.51
N ALA A 65 -13.36 1.49 7.76
CA ALA A 65 -13.12 2.70 8.54
C ALA A 65 -11.63 2.81 8.89
N ALA A 66 -11.02 1.73 9.39
CA ALA A 66 -9.59 1.69 9.66
C ALA A 66 -8.75 2.01 8.43
N MET A 67 -9.15 1.52 7.24
CA MET A 67 -8.46 1.84 6.00
C MET A 67 -8.62 3.31 5.59
N ALA A 68 -9.82 3.87 5.71
CA ALA A 68 -10.05 5.29 5.44
C ALA A 68 -9.23 6.20 6.37
N ASP A 69 -9.22 5.88 7.67
CA ASP A 69 -8.44 6.64 8.66
C ASP A 69 -6.93 6.56 8.37
N ALA A 70 -6.43 5.37 7.99
CA ALA A 70 -5.03 5.19 7.60
C ALA A 70 -4.65 5.98 6.34
N ILE A 71 -5.55 6.07 5.35
CA ILE A 71 -5.34 6.90 4.15
C ILE A 71 -5.30 8.38 4.54
N ALA A 72 -6.28 8.85 5.31
CA ALA A 72 -6.35 10.25 5.72
C ALA A 72 -5.10 10.68 6.49
N ALA A 73 -4.65 9.87 7.46
CA ALA A 73 -3.46 10.15 8.26
C ALA A 73 -2.15 10.21 7.45
N LEU A 74 -2.09 9.61 6.26
CA LEU A 74 -0.91 9.68 5.38
C LEU A 74 -0.96 10.84 4.38
N LEU A 75 -2.11 11.50 4.22
CA LEU A 75 -2.31 12.60 3.27
C LEU A 75 -2.38 13.98 3.94
N GLU A 76 -2.46 14.04 5.27
CA GLU A 76 -2.31 15.26 6.08
C GLU A 76 -0.85 15.68 6.24
#